data_AF-A0AAU8NCC8-F1
#
_entry.id   AF-A0AAU8NCC8-F1
#
_cell.length_a   1.000
_cell.length_b   1.000
_cell.length_c   1.000
_cell.angle_alpha   90.00
_cell.angle_beta   90.00
_cell.angle_gamma   90.00
#
_symmetry.space_group_name_H-M   'P 1'
#
loop_
_entity.id
_entity.type
_entity.pdbx_description
1 polymer ?
#
loop_
_entity_poly.entity_id
_entity_poly.type
_entity_poly.pdbx_seq_one_letter_code
_entity_poly.pdbx_strand_id
1 'polypeptide(L)'
;MTYTFNGYSTTPANPWNELAAVLTNENANLALTGEQHQLVEGFGGCFNELGYLALAHLSEEQRHEVLHSLFHPEGEHRFTICRLPIGASDYAEQWYSHNEVDGDVAMDHFSIERDFKYLIPYIKEALRYNPDLQLFASPWSPPTWMKFPKAYNYGTLRWEKEILEAYALYFVKFVEAYREAGITIHQVHVQNEVIADQKFPSCMWTGEQLREFIADYLGPAFDKHGLDTEIWLGTINAPDPWEELMKKKTTGFDEYAGLVLSDPKAYSYIKGVGYQWAGKHAIQRTAASYPELRYMQTENECGDGNNSWNYAKHVYNLYQHYFTNGVNAYIYWNMVLEPKGRSTWGWEQNSMITVDPANREITRNPEYYVMKHFAHHIVNGARRLGLSGAWSGKAVAFRNPDNSLVIIVNNPFPDRRDLHLTFAEGQTIHVQLEADSFNSMVITAD
;
A
#
# COMPACT_ATOMS: atom_id res chain seq x y z
N MET A 1 17.92 -12.85 -31.58
CA MET A 1 18.12 -12.33 -30.22
C MET A 1 18.47 -13.49 -29.33
N THR A 2 19.50 -13.35 -28.52
CA THR A 2 19.71 -14.21 -27.35
C THR A 2 18.95 -13.61 -26.17
N TYR A 3 18.55 -14.45 -25.24
CA TYR A 3 17.82 -14.03 -24.05
C TYR A 3 18.52 -14.57 -22.82
N THR A 4 18.66 -13.72 -21.81
CA THR A 4 19.14 -14.08 -20.48
C THR A 4 17.95 -14.26 -19.53
N PHE A 5 17.97 -15.34 -18.76
CA PHE A 5 16.92 -15.74 -17.83
C PHE A 5 17.45 -15.74 -16.39
N ASN A 6 16.86 -14.92 -15.53
CA ASN A 6 17.13 -14.92 -14.10
C ASN A 6 15.82 -15.25 -13.36
N GLY A 7 15.78 -16.36 -12.64
CA GLY A 7 14.59 -16.79 -11.92
C GLY A 7 14.85 -16.96 -10.43
N TYR A 8 13.81 -16.74 -9.62
CA TYR A 8 13.83 -16.99 -8.18
C TYR A 8 12.58 -17.73 -7.73
N SER A 9 12.72 -18.63 -6.76
CA SER A 9 11.64 -19.41 -6.15
C SER A 9 11.71 -19.33 -4.63
N THR A 10 10.57 -19.15 -3.99
CA THR A 10 10.40 -19.21 -2.54
C THR A 10 9.41 -20.30 -2.19
N THR A 11 9.82 -21.22 -1.32
CA THR A 11 9.00 -22.26 -0.69
C THR A 11 9.00 -22.06 0.83
N PRO A 12 8.13 -22.74 1.60
CA PRO A 12 8.15 -22.65 3.07
C PRO A 12 9.51 -22.96 3.70
N ALA A 13 10.29 -23.88 3.10
CA ALA A 13 11.56 -24.35 3.64
C ALA A 13 12.77 -23.61 3.04
N ASN A 14 12.66 -23.15 1.80
CA ASN A 14 13.78 -22.58 1.06
C ASN A 14 13.33 -21.27 0.41
N PRO A 15 13.53 -20.11 1.06
CA PRO A 15 13.21 -18.82 0.49
C PRO A 15 14.28 -18.35 -0.51
N TRP A 16 13.86 -17.65 -1.56
CA TRP A 16 14.71 -16.92 -2.50
C TRP A 16 15.86 -17.73 -3.16
N ASN A 17 15.55 -18.90 -3.70
CA ASN A 17 16.51 -19.74 -4.43
C ASN A 17 16.46 -19.49 -5.93
N GLU A 18 17.59 -19.66 -6.61
CA GLU A 18 17.63 -19.58 -8.08
C GLU A 18 16.68 -20.59 -8.73
N LEU A 19 15.98 -20.13 -9.75
CA LEU A 19 15.04 -20.93 -10.54
C LEU A 19 15.53 -20.98 -11.98
N ALA A 20 15.87 -22.19 -12.43
CA ALA A 20 16.35 -22.42 -13.79
C ALA A 20 15.19 -22.45 -14.81
N ALA A 21 15.47 -21.96 -16.01
CA ALA A 21 14.60 -22.03 -17.17
C ALA A 21 15.36 -22.58 -18.36
N VAL A 22 14.70 -23.37 -19.20
CA VAL A 22 15.27 -23.89 -20.46
C VAL A 22 14.34 -23.64 -21.62
N LEU A 23 14.88 -23.35 -22.81
CA LEU A 23 14.07 -23.23 -24.01
C LEU A 23 13.42 -24.59 -24.35
N THR A 24 12.18 -24.55 -24.82
CA THR A 24 11.42 -25.74 -25.20
C THR A 24 10.54 -25.47 -26.42
N ASN A 25 10.19 -26.54 -27.13
CA ASN A 25 9.21 -26.53 -28.23
C ASN A 25 7.83 -27.07 -27.78
N GLU A 26 7.64 -27.31 -26.48
CA GLU A 26 6.36 -27.76 -25.95
C GLU A 26 5.29 -26.68 -26.02
N ASN A 27 4.02 -27.11 -26.03
CA ASN A 27 2.88 -26.20 -26.07
C ASN A 27 2.81 -25.36 -24.79
N ALA A 28 2.60 -24.06 -24.97
CA ALA A 28 2.49 -23.12 -23.87
C ALA A 28 1.23 -23.39 -23.02
N ASN A 29 1.39 -23.25 -21.70
CA ASN A 29 0.28 -23.19 -20.74
C ASN A 29 0.18 -21.81 -20.06
N LEU A 30 1.07 -20.88 -20.43
CA LEU A 30 1.03 -19.45 -20.15
C LEU A 30 1.60 -18.68 -21.35
N ALA A 31 0.96 -17.60 -21.77
CA ALA A 31 1.47 -16.76 -22.86
C ALA A 31 1.13 -15.28 -22.65
N LEU A 32 2.00 -14.38 -23.10
CA LEU A 32 1.68 -12.96 -23.23
C LEU A 32 0.63 -12.75 -24.33
N THR A 33 -0.38 -11.91 -24.08
CA THR A 33 -1.41 -11.58 -25.10
C THR A 33 -0.98 -10.44 -26.03
N GLY A 34 0.03 -9.67 -25.63
CA GLY A 34 0.43 -8.41 -26.28
C GLY A 34 -0.33 -7.18 -25.77
N GLU A 35 -1.40 -7.37 -24.98
CA GLU A 35 -2.13 -6.28 -24.35
C GLU A 35 -1.28 -5.58 -23.28
N GLN A 36 -1.42 -4.27 -23.20
CA GLN A 36 -0.75 -3.42 -22.22
C GLN A 36 -1.79 -2.68 -21.39
N HIS A 37 -1.54 -2.53 -20.10
CA HIS A 37 -2.47 -1.93 -19.15
C HIS A 37 -1.84 -0.72 -18.44
N GLN A 38 -1.99 -0.57 -17.12
CA GLN A 38 -1.52 0.58 -16.35
C GLN A 38 0.01 0.60 -16.09
N LEU A 39 0.54 1.76 -15.67
CA LEU A 39 1.95 1.90 -15.24
C LEU A 39 2.02 1.49 -13.77
N VAL A 40 3.12 0.86 -13.38
CA VAL A 40 3.47 0.66 -11.99
C VAL A 40 4.20 1.90 -11.49
N GLU A 41 3.68 2.53 -10.45
CA GLU A 41 4.30 3.68 -9.77
C GLU A 41 5.25 3.23 -8.65
N GLY A 42 4.99 2.08 -8.04
CA GLY A 42 5.93 1.49 -7.10
C GLY A 42 5.32 0.56 -6.07
N PHE A 43 6.17 0.21 -5.11
CA PHE A 43 5.85 -0.63 -3.96
C PHE A 43 6.40 0.04 -2.71
N GLY A 44 5.75 -0.23 -1.58
CA GLY A 44 6.33 0.13 -0.30
C GLY A 44 5.58 -0.36 0.92
N GLY A 45 5.81 0.32 2.03
CA GLY A 45 5.22 0.02 3.32
C GLY A 45 4.82 1.26 4.11
N CYS A 46 4.25 1.09 5.31
CA CYS A 46 3.91 2.20 6.19
C CYS A 46 4.92 2.43 7.32
N PHE A 47 5.31 3.69 7.50
CA PHE A 47 5.96 4.16 8.71
C PHE A 47 4.93 4.26 9.84
N ASN A 48 5.18 3.57 10.96
CA ASN A 48 4.38 3.67 12.17
C ASN A 48 5.27 3.62 13.42
N GLU A 49 4.75 4.09 14.56
CA GLU A 49 5.56 4.30 15.77
C GLU A 49 6.08 2.98 16.35
N LEU A 50 5.23 1.95 16.42
CA LEU A 50 5.64 0.64 16.94
C LEU A 50 6.69 -0.05 16.05
N GLY A 51 6.66 0.17 14.74
CA GLY A 51 7.69 -0.33 13.84
C GLY A 51 9.04 0.36 14.02
N TYR A 52 9.04 1.67 14.31
CA TYR A 52 10.27 2.37 14.66
C TYR A 52 10.82 1.92 16.03
N LEU A 53 9.94 1.68 17.02
CA LEU A 53 10.33 1.11 18.31
C LEU A 53 10.96 -0.29 18.14
N ALA A 54 10.39 -1.13 17.27
CA ALA A 54 10.97 -2.44 16.95
C ALA A 54 12.39 -2.30 16.38
N LEU A 55 12.60 -1.38 15.43
CA LEU A 55 13.92 -1.09 14.86
C LEU A 55 14.92 -0.52 15.90
N ALA A 56 14.44 0.20 16.91
CA ALA A 56 15.29 0.81 17.93
C ALA A 56 16.00 -0.21 18.84
N HIS A 57 15.53 -1.47 18.88
CA HIS A 57 16.21 -2.55 19.60
C HIS A 57 17.47 -3.07 18.90
N LEU A 58 17.59 -2.85 17.60
CA LEU A 58 18.70 -3.34 16.77
C LEU A 58 19.98 -2.52 16.99
N SER A 59 21.13 -3.13 16.73
CA SER A 59 22.38 -2.38 16.56
C SER A 59 22.29 -1.46 15.33
N GLU A 60 23.19 -0.48 15.22
CA GLU A 60 23.26 0.39 14.04
C GLU A 60 23.49 -0.40 12.75
N GLU A 61 24.35 -1.44 12.79
CA GLU A 61 24.63 -2.32 11.66
C GLU A 61 23.40 -3.15 11.25
N GLN A 62 22.69 -3.71 12.22
CA GLN A 62 21.46 -4.46 11.98
C GLN A 62 20.33 -3.57 11.43
N ARG A 63 20.18 -2.36 11.99
CA ARG A 63 19.22 -1.37 11.48
C ARG A 63 19.58 -0.92 10.06
N HIS A 64 20.86 -0.74 9.78
CA HIS A 64 21.36 -0.48 8.43
C HIS A 64 20.99 -1.60 7.46
N GLU A 65 21.21 -2.88 7.81
CA GLU A 65 20.83 -4.02 6.97
C GLU A 65 19.33 -4.00 6.60
N VAL A 66 18.47 -3.75 7.60
CA VAL A 66 17.01 -3.71 7.38
C VAL A 66 16.62 -2.55 6.46
N LEU A 67 17.08 -1.33 6.77
CA LEU A 67 16.72 -0.14 5.99
C LEU A 67 17.33 -0.17 4.58
N HIS A 68 18.55 -0.67 4.42
CA HIS A 68 19.15 -0.88 3.11
C HIS A 68 18.33 -1.89 2.29
N SER A 69 17.93 -3.01 2.89
CA SER A 69 17.09 -4.01 2.22
C SER A 69 15.76 -3.42 1.75
N LEU A 70 15.11 -2.60 2.59
CA LEU A 70 13.81 -2.02 2.28
C LEU A 70 13.88 -0.88 1.26
N PHE A 71 14.83 0.04 1.39
CA PHE A 71 14.78 1.34 0.70
C PHE A 71 15.88 1.57 -0.33
N HIS A 72 17.08 1.00 -0.17
CA HIS A 72 18.18 1.31 -1.08
C HIS A 72 17.85 0.82 -2.52
N PRO A 73 18.24 1.56 -3.58
CA PRO A 73 18.00 1.14 -4.97
C PRO A 73 18.64 -0.20 -5.35
N GLU A 74 19.70 -0.60 -4.65
CA GLU A 74 20.34 -1.92 -4.79
C GLU A 74 19.88 -2.92 -3.72
N GLY A 75 18.94 -2.51 -2.87
CA GLY A 75 18.33 -3.33 -1.82
C GLY A 75 17.43 -4.44 -2.36
N GLU A 76 16.82 -5.16 -1.43
CA GLU A 76 15.94 -6.29 -1.73
C GLU A 76 14.58 -5.83 -2.22
N HIS A 77 13.99 -4.80 -1.61
CA HIS A 77 12.63 -4.35 -1.88
C HIS A 77 12.56 -3.04 -2.64
N ARG A 78 13.57 -2.17 -2.51
CA ARG A 78 13.72 -0.94 -3.31
C ARG A 78 12.48 -0.06 -3.28
N PHE A 79 11.92 0.13 -2.08
CA PHE A 79 10.69 0.89 -1.90
C PHE A 79 10.81 2.31 -2.43
N THR A 80 9.80 2.71 -3.19
CA THR A 80 9.74 3.97 -3.94
C THR A 80 8.54 4.83 -3.55
N ILE A 81 7.54 4.25 -2.87
CA ILE A 81 6.39 4.97 -2.35
C ILE A 81 5.97 4.40 -1.00
N CYS A 82 5.88 5.24 0.03
CA CYS A 82 5.57 4.82 1.39
C CYS A 82 4.46 5.64 2.03
N ARG A 83 3.81 5.02 3.01
CA ARG A 83 2.71 5.62 3.77
C ARG A 83 3.18 6.14 5.12
N LEU A 84 2.50 7.17 5.63
CA LEU A 84 2.53 7.55 7.05
C LEU A 84 1.14 7.98 7.55
N PRO A 85 0.88 7.89 8.86
CA PRO A 85 -0.33 8.47 9.45
C PRO A 85 -0.24 9.98 9.67
N ILE A 86 -1.39 10.65 9.55
CA ILE A 86 -1.61 11.98 10.09
C ILE A 86 -2.27 11.80 11.46
N GLY A 87 -1.53 12.06 12.54
CA GLY A 87 -1.94 11.72 13.90
C GLY A 87 -1.78 10.24 14.24
N ALA A 88 -2.45 9.78 15.30
CA ALA A 88 -2.36 8.39 15.74
C ALA A 88 -3.02 7.40 14.77
N SER A 89 -2.31 6.34 14.37
CA SER A 89 -2.89 5.11 13.80
C SER A 89 -3.12 4.06 14.90
N ASP A 90 -3.61 2.88 14.52
CA ASP A 90 -3.64 1.67 15.35
C ASP A 90 -2.24 1.11 15.71
N TYR A 91 -1.15 1.65 15.12
CA TYR A 91 0.24 1.38 15.47
C TYR A 91 0.98 2.60 16.03
N ALA A 92 0.24 3.57 16.58
CA ALA A 92 0.81 4.59 17.44
C ALA A 92 0.97 4.08 18.89
N GLU A 93 1.97 4.59 19.61
CA GLU A 93 2.22 4.25 21.02
C GLU A 93 1.06 4.72 21.92
N GLN A 94 0.40 5.83 21.56
CA GLN A 94 -0.64 6.48 22.34
C GLN A 94 -1.65 7.19 21.43
N TRP A 95 -2.79 7.59 22.00
CA TRP A 95 -3.73 8.49 21.34
C TRP A 95 -3.16 9.89 21.18
N TYR A 96 -3.27 10.47 19.98
CA TYR A 96 -2.99 11.88 19.73
C TYR A 96 -3.56 12.35 18.39
N SER A 97 -3.69 13.66 18.25
CA SER A 97 -3.68 14.37 16.97
C SER A 97 -2.68 15.52 17.05
N HIS A 98 -2.48 16.25 15.95
CA HIS A 98 -1.61 17.42 15.93
C HIS A 98 -2.28 18.68 16.47
N ASN A 99 -3.57 18.65 16.87
CA ASN A 99 -4.23 19.84 17.44
C ASN A 99 -5.39 19.49 18.38
N GLU A 100 -5.10 19.14 19.64
CA GLU A 100 -6.12 18.77 20.65
C GLU A 100 -6.64 19.93 21.51
N VAL A 101 -6.32 21.20 21.18
CA VAL A 101 -6.91 22.34 21.89
C VAL A 101 -8.34 22.56 21.43
N ASP A 102 -9.29 22.33 22.33
CA ASP A 102 -10.74 22.44 22.09
C ASP A 102 -11.10 23.79 21.43
N GLY A 103 -11.64 23.74 20.21
CA GLY A 103 -12.13 24.92 19.49
C GLY A 103 -11.04 25.75 18.81
N ASP A 104 -9.81 25.23 18.66
CA ASP A 104 -8.72 25.88 17.94
C ASP A 104 -8.91 25.83 16.41
N VAL A 105 -9.94 26.50 15.92
CA VAL A 105 -10.32 26.54 14.50
C VAL A 105 -9.30 27.27 13.62
N ALA A 106 -8.47 28.14 14.22
CA ALA A 106 -7.41 28.87 13.53
C ALA A 106 -6.10 28.06 13.40
N MET A 107 -6.00 26.88 14.05
CA MET A 107 -4.80 26.06 14.12
C MET A 107 -3.61 26.78 14.79
N ASP A 108 -3.88 27.63 15.79
CA ASP A 108 -2.84 28.35 16.52
C ASP A 108 -1.98 27.40 17.40
N HIS A 109 -2.54 26.25 17.78
CA HIS A 109 -1.89 25.25 18.63
C HIS A 109 -1.52 23.97 17.86
N PHE A 110 -1.62 23.99 16.52
CA PHE A 110 -1.19 22.87 15.70
C PHE A 110 0.31 22.59 15.87
N SER A 111 0.68 21.33 16.09
CA SER A 111 2.08 20.93 16.23
C SER A 111 2.34 19.47 15.85
N ILE A 112 3.44 19.27 15.11
CA ILE A 112 4.02 17.95 14.79
C ILE A 112 5.17 17.58 15.76
N GLU A 113 5.33 18.26 16.90
CA GLU A 113 6.44 18.04 17.84
C GLU A 113 6.55 16.57 18.27
N ARG A 114 5.42 15.88 18.46
CA ARG A 114 5.39 14.47 18.80
C ARG A 114 6.09 13.60 17.75
N ASP A 115 5.96 13.94 16.47
CA ASP A 115 6.43 13.11 15.36
C ASP A 115 7.96 13.06 15.30
N PHE A 116 8.64 14.07 15.87
CA PHE A 116 10.11 14.06 16.04
C PHE A 116 10.60 12.96 16.98
N LYS A 117 9.71 12.32 17.76
CA LYS A 117 10.05 11.18 18.61
C LYS A 117 10.16 9.88 17.80
N TYR A 118 9.34 9.71 16.77
CA TYR A 118 9.15 8.41 16.09
C TYR A 118 9.13 8.52 14.56
N LEU A 119 8.09 9.12 13.98
CA LEU A 119 7.84 9.08 12.53
C LEU A 119 8.90 9.85 11.74
N ILE A 120 9.23 11.09 12.15
CA ILE A 120 10.19 11.92 11.42
C ILE A 120 11.60 11.30 11.42
N PRO A 121 12.15 10.83 12.55
CA PRO A 121 13.42 10.08 12.54
C PRO A 121 13.38 8.85 11.62
N TYR A 122 12.30 8.06 11.69
CA TYR A 122 12.16 6.86 10.87
C TYR A 122 12.18 7.18 9.37
N ILE A 123 11.38 8.17 8.95
CA ILE A 123 11.31 8.61 7.56
C ILE A 123 12.66 9.18 7.10
N LYS A 124 13.32 9.99 7.93
CA LYS A 124 14.64 10.55 7.62
C LYS A 124 15.70 9.47 7.47
N GLU A 125 15.65 8.40 8.25
CA GLU A 125 16.54 7.25 8.05
C GLU A 125 16.30 6.57 6.70
N ALA A 126 15.05 6.36 6.30
CA ALA A 126 14.71 5.80 4.99
C ALA A 126 15.17 6.70 3.82
N LEU A 127 14.95 8.02 3.94
CA LEU A 127 15.36 9.01 2.93
C LEU A 127 16.88 9.08 2.71
N ARG A 128 17.70 8.62 3.67
CA ARG A 128 19.16 8.49 3.46
C ARG A 128 19.52 7.40 2.45
N TYR A 129 18.67 6.39 2.29
CA TYR A 129 18.86 5.30 1.32
C TYR A 129 18.15 5.59 0.00
N ASN A 130 16.98 6.23 0.06
CA ASN A 130 16.24 6.65 -1.12
C ASN A 130 15.73 8.10 -0.96
N PRO A 131 16.52 9.09 -1.42
CA PRO A 131 16.12 10.50 -1.36
C PRO A 131 14.88 10.84 -2.20
N ASP A 132 14.58 10.02 -3.21
CA ASP A 132 13.46 10.24 -4.15
C ASP A 132 12.16 9.54 -3.68
N LEU A 133 12.15 8.97 -2.47
CA LEU A 133 11.01 8.24 -1.91
C LEU A 133 9.74 9.12 -1.90
N GLN A 134 8.70 8.65 -2.57
CA GLN A 134 7.39 9.28 -2.56
C GLN A 134 6.66 8.96 -1.25
N LEU A 135 5.95 9.92 -0.69
CA LEU A 135 5.27 9.79 0.59
C LEU A 135 3.82 10.22 0.48
N PHE A 136 2.90 9.35 0.93
CA PHE A 136 1.49 9.69 1.05
C PHE A 136 1.01 9.54 2.49
N ALA A 137 0.20 10.51 2.94
CA ALA A 137 -0.31 10.56 4.30
C ALA A 137 -1.84 10.39 4.33
N SER A 138 -2.36 9.77 5.38
CA SER A 138 -3.80 9.65 5.61
C SER A 138 -4.11 9.79 7.10
N PRO A 139 -5.15 10.52 7.53
CA PRO A 139 -5.56 10.54 8.92
C PRO A 139 -6.38 9.29 9.24
N TRP A 140 -6.21 8.76 10.45
CA TRP A 140 -7.12 7.76 11.01
C TRP A 140 -8.27 8.43 11.73
N SER A 141 -8.00 9.54 12.42
CA SER A 141 -9.02 10.34 13.08
C SER A 141 -8.70 11.82 13.05
N PRO A 142 -9.72 12.69 12.86
CA PRO A 142 -9.60 14.10 13.20
C PRO A 142 -9.30 14.34 14.69
N PRO A 143 -8.82 15.54 15.06
CA PRO A 143 -8.77 15.95 16.46
C PRO A 143 -10.10 15.73 17.20
N THR A 144 -10.05 15.35 18.47
CA THR A 144 -11.25 14.87 19.16
C THR A 144 -12.37 15.91 19.26
N TRP A 145 -12.02 17.20 19.37
CA TRP A 145 -12.98 18.30 19.47
C TRP A 145 -13.74 18.58 18.16
N MET A 146 -13.22 18.09 17.03
CA MET A 146 -13.87 18.13 15.72
C MET A 146 -14.83 16.95 15.51
N LYS A 147 -14.88 15.98 16.42
CA LYS A 147 -15.68 14.76 16.26
C LYS A 147 -16.93 14.73 17.12
N PHE A 148 -17.90 13.94 16.68
CA PHE A 148 -19.05 13.55 17.49
C PHE A 148 -19.17 12.02 17.59
N PRO A 149 -19.14 11.46 18.81
CA PRO A 149 -18.75 12.14 20.06
C PRO A 149 -17.25 12.51 20.06
N LYS A 150 -16.82 13.29 21.05
CA LYS A 150 -15.41 13.71 21.21
C LYS A 150 -14.53 12.54 21.65
N ALA A 151 -14.10 11.72 20.70
CA ALA A 151 -13.25 10.54 20.93
C ALA A 151 -12.35 10.29 19.71
N TYR A 152 -11.17 9.71 19.91
CA TYR A 152 -10.26 9.33 18.82
C TYR A 152 -10.75 8.14 18.01
N ASN A 153 -11.36 7.18 18.70
CA ASN A 153 -11.98 6.04 18.07
C ASN A 153 -13.44 6.31 17.75
N TYR A 154 -13.97 5.57 16.78
CA TYR A 154 -15.36 5.56 16.33
C TYR A 154 -15.95 6.94 15.96
N GLY A 155 -17.21 6.95 15.54
CA GLY A 155 -17.97 8.18 15.33
C GLY A 155 -17.58 8.93 14.05
N THR A 156 -17.98 10.20 13.99
CA THR A 156 -17.97 10.99 12.75
C THR A 156 -17.37 12.37 12.97
N LEU A 157 -16.90 13.00 11.89
CA LEU A 157 -16.55 14.43 11.91
C LEU A 157 -17.84 15.25 12.12
N ARG A 158 -17.76 16.30 12.94
CA ARG A 158 -18.84 17.28 13.07
C ARG A 158 -18.98 18.05 11.77
N TRP A 159 -20.17 17.99 11.18
CA TRP A 159 -20.43 18.50 9.84
C TRP A 159 -20.89 19.97 9.84
N GLU A 160 -20.15 20.83 10.55
CA GLU A 160 -20.38 22.27 10.56
C GLU A 160 -19.31 22.99 9.73
N LYS A 161 -19.69 24.05 9.02
CA LYS A 161 -18.80 24.81 8.14
C LYS A 161 -17.46 25.17 8.79
N GLU A 162 -17.49 25.69 10.01
CA GLU A 162 -16.28 26.10 10.75
C GLU A 162 -15.36 24.91 11.07
N ILE A 163 -15.93 23.73 11.34
CA ILE A 163 -15.15 22.50 11.55
C ILE A 163 -14.55 21.99 10.25
N LEU A 164 -15.30 22.04 9.14
CA LEU A 164 -14.81 21.63 7.82
C LEU A 164 -13.70 22.55 7.31
N GLU A 165 -13.83 23.87 7.49
CA GLU A 165 -12.77 24.84 7.20
C GLU A 165 -11.52 24.59 8.07
N ALA A 166 -11.70 24.38 9.37
CA ALA A 166 -10.60 24.06 10.27
C ALA A 166 -9.92 22.73 9.93
N TYR A 167 -10.68 21.70 9.57
CA TYR A 167 -10.11 20.40 9.22
C TYR A 167 -9.37 20.45 7.88
N ALA A 168 -9.82 21.21 6.89
CA ALA A 168 -9.04 21.47 5.68
C ALA A 168 -7.72 22.20 5.99
N LEU A 169 -7.75 23.19 6.90
CA LEU A 169 -6.55 23.88 7.36
C LEU A 169 -5.59 22.94 8.13
N TYR A 170 -6.11 21.95 8.86
CA TYR A 170 -5.30 20.92 9.53
C TYR A 170 -4.43 20.12 8.54
N PHE A 171 -4.97 19.74 7.38
CA PHE A 171 -4.18 19.10 6.31
C PHE A 171 -3.10 20.03 5.76
N VAL A 172 -3.45 21.30 5.49
CA VAL A 172 -2.50 22.30 5.02
C VAL A 172 -1.33 22.45 5.99
N LYS A 173 -1.63 22.62 7.29
CA LYS A 173 -0.63 22.74 8.35
C LYS A 173 0.27 21.50 8.46
N PHE A 174 -0.29 20.31 8.30
CA PHE A 174 0.49 19.07 8.27
C PHE A 174 1.48 19.04 7.12
N VAL A 175 1.03 19.33 5.89
CA VAL A 175 1.88 19.35 4.69
C VAL A 175 2.98 20.42 4.80
N GLU A 176 2.65 21.63 5.27
CA GLU A 176 3.61 22.70 5.50
C GLU A 176 4.65 22.32 6.57
N ALA A 177 4.21 21.81 7.73
CA ALA A 177 5.10 21.48 8.83
C ALA A 177 6.06 20.32 8.50
N TYR A 178 5.59 19.28 7.79
CA TYR A 178 6.47 18.21 7.33
C TYR A 178 7.50 18.71 6.31
N ARG A 179 7.11 19.62 5.42
CA ARG A 179 8.03 20.26 4.47
C ARG A 179 9.11 21.09 5.20
N GLU A 180 8.73 21.84 6.22
CA GLU A 180 9.67 22.57 7.09
C GLU A 180 10.61 21.62 7.84
N ALA A 181 10.14 20.42 8.21
CA ALA A 181 10.96 19.36 8.78
C ALA A 181 11.87 18.67 7.74
N GLY A 182 11.81 19.06 6.46
CA GLY A 182 12.61 18.50 5.36
C GLY A 182 12.04 17.23 4.74
N ILE A 183 10.73 16.99 4.87
CA ILE A 183 10.03 15.82 4.34
C ILE A 183 8.89 16.28 3.41
N THR A 184 8.94 15.91 2.14
CA THR A 184 7.89 16.25 1.19
C THR A 184 6.74 15.24 1.26
N ILE A 185 5.54 15.71 1.60
CA ILE A 185 4.30 14.93 1.47
C ILE A 185 3.78 15.12 0.04
N HIS A 186 3.82 14.05 -0.74
CA HIS A 186 3.47 14.08 -2.16
C HIS A 186 1.97 13.91 -2.36
N GLN A 187 1.32 13.15 -1.49
CA GLN A 187 -0.11 12.84 -1.60
C GLN A 187 -0.77 12.87 -0.21
N VAL A 188 -2.01 13.34 -0.14
CA VAL A 188 -2.89 13.15 1.01
C VAL A 188 -4.11 12.34 0.59
N HIS A 189 -4.44 11.33 1.38
CA HIS A 189 -5.67 10.57 1.26
C HIS A 189 -6.62 11.07 2.35
N VAL A 190 -7.84 11.47 1.95
CA VAL A 190 -8.76 12.24 2.83
C VAL A 190 -9.05 11.56 4.17
N GLN A 191 -9.17 10.23 4.18
CA GLN A 191 -9.46 9.48 5.39
C GLN A 191 -9.03 8.02 5.21
N ASN A 192 -8.46 7.44 6.27
CA ASN A 192 -8.23 6.00 6.37
C ASN A 192 -9.55 5.27 6.62
N GLU A 193 -9.83 4.23 5.82
CA GLU A 193 -10.94 3.30 6.02
C GLU A 193 -12.29 4.00 6.31
N VAL A 194 -12.84 4.65 5.28
CA VAL A 194 -13.99 5.56 5.40
C VAL A 194 -15.26 4.97 6.04
N ILE A 195 -15.45 3.65 6.05
CA ILE A 195 -16.57 2.99 6.75
C ILE A 195 -16.21 2.32 8.08
N ALA A 196 -14.98 2.50 8.57
CA ALA A 196 -14.51 1.82 9.77
C ALA A 196 -14.90 2.55 11.07
N ASP A 197 -15.51 1.80 11.98
CA ASP A 197 -15.92 2.25 13.31
C ASP A 197 -15.22 1.38 14.37
N GLN A 198 -14.00 1.78 14.74
CA GLN A 198 -13.04 0.87 15.38
C GLN A 198 -12.85 1.18 16.86
N LYS A 199 -12.19 0.27 17.58
CA LYS A 199 -11.75 0.49 18.98
C LYS A 199 -10.48 1.34 19.08
N PHE A 200 -9.82 1.60 17.96
CA PHE A 200 -8.60 2.40 17.78
C PHE A 200 -8.93 3.62 16.88
N PRO A 201 -7.98 4.54 16.60
CA PRO A 201 -8.27 5.76 15.85
C PRO A 201 -9.04 5.47 14.57
N SER A 202 -10.20 6.10 14.42
CA SER A 202 -11.10 5.91 13.28
C SER A 202 -12.07 7.09 13.16
N CYS A 203 -12.62 7.29 11.97
CA CYS A 203 -13.66 8.26 11.71
C CYS A 203 -14.45 7.82 10.48
N MET A 204 -15.76 7.66 10.62
CA MET A 204 -16.64 7.29 9.51
C MET A 204 -17.00 8.50 8.65
N TRP A 205 -17.06 8.27 7.34
CA TRP A 205 -17.45 9.23 6.31
C TRP A 205 -18.42 8.58 5.33
N THR A 206 -19.42 9.34 4.88
CA THR A 206 -20.23 8.96 3.70
C THR A 206 -19.57 9.44 2.41
N GLY A 207 -20.00 8.92 1.26
CA GLY A 207 -19.54 9.43 -0.04
C GLY A 207 -19.90 10.90 -0.25
N GLU A 208 -21.09 11.34 0.16
CA GLU A 208 -21.50 12.75 0.06
C GLU A 208 -20.60 13.66 0.88
N GLN A 209 -20.21 13.21 2.08
CA GLN A 209 -19.29 13.91 2.96
C GLN A 209 -17.90 14.04 2.32
N LEU A 210 -17.37 12.96 1.75
CA LEU A 210 -16.11 13.00 1.00
C LEU A 210 -16.19 13.96 -0.19
N ARG A 211 -17.26 13.88 -0.99
CA ARG A 211 -17.50 14.76 -2.13
C ARG A 211 -17.51 16.23 -1.70
N GLU A 212 -18.35 16.58 -0.74
CA GLU A 212 -18.49 17.96 -0.26
C GLU A 212 -17.17 18.47 0.32
N PHE A 213 -16.52 17.70 1.19
CA PHE A 213 -15.27 18.13 1.81
C PHE A 213 -14.16 18.37 0.78
N ILE A 214 -13.99 17.47 -0.19
CA ILE A 214 -12.99 17.63 -1.26
C ILE A 214 -13.33 18.86 -2.12
N ALA A 215 -14.57 18.95 -2.60
CA ALA A 215 -14.99 19.96 -3.56
C ALA A 215 -15.02 21.37 -2.96
N ASP A 216 -15.48 21.52 -1.72
CA ASP A 216 -15.82 22.82 -1.14
C ASP A 216 -14.83 23.30 -0.09
N TYR A 217 -13.98 22.43 0.47
CA TYR A 217 -13.09 22.78 1.57
C TYR A 217 -11.63 22.42 1.30
N LEU A 218 -11.30 21.13 1.13
CA LEU A 218 -9.90 20.67 1.02
C LEU A 218 -9.22 21.15 -0.25
N GLY A 219 -9.85 20.95 -1.42
CA GLY A 219 -9.32 21.41 -2.71
C GLY A 219 -9.06 22.93 -2.73
N PRO A 220 -10.09 23.76 -2.42
CA PRO A 220 -9.91 25.21 -2.33
C PRO A 220 -8.87 25.67 -1.29
N ALA A 221 -8.72 24.95 -0.16
CA ALA A 221 -7.68 25.25 0.82
C ALA A 221 -6.28 24.99 0.26
N PHE A 222 -6.08 23.90 -0.47
CA PHE A 222 -4.80 23.58 -1.11
C PHE A 222 -4.45 24.60 -2.19
N ASP A 223 -5.42 24.99 -3.03
CA ASP A 223 -5.24 26.06 -4.03
C ASP A 223 -4.85 27.39 -3.37
N LYS A 224 -5.57 27.78 -2.31
CA LYS A 224 -5.34 29.04 -1.59
C LYS A 224 -3.94 29.11 -0.97
N HIS A 225 -3.44 27.98 -0.49
CA HIS A 225 -2.11 27.86 0.12
C HIS A 225 -1.00 27.49 -0.87
N GLY A 226 -1.33 27.31 -2.16
CA GLY A 226 -0.35 26.99 -3.20
C GLY A 226 0.37 25.66 -2.97
N LEU A 227 -0.36 24.63 -2.51
CA LEU A 227 0.20 23.30 -2.26
C LEU A 227 0.18 22.45 -3.54
N ASP A 228 1.33 21.89 -3.91
CA ASP A 228 1.45 20.94 -5.02
C ASP A 228 1.11 19.49 -4.61
N THR A 229 0.87 19.25 -3.32
CA THR A 229 0.50 17.94 -2.78
C THR A 229 -0.83 17.47 -3.37
N GLU A 230 -0.85 16.24 -3.90
CA GLU A 230 -2.03 15.69 -4.55
C GLU A 230 -3.11 15.29 -3.55
N ILE A 231 -4.37 15.49 -3.91
CA ILE A 231 -5.51 14.97 -3.16
C ILE A 231 -5.96 13.65 -3.78
N TRP A 232 -6.04 12.62 -2.95
CA TRP A 232 -6.56 11.30 -3.28
C TRP A 232 -7.85 11.07 -2.51
N LEU A 233 -8.83 10.42 -3.16
CA LEU A 233 -10.19 10.27 -2.61
C LEU A 233 -10.23 9.67 -1.19
N GLY A 234 -9.26 8.86 -0.83
CA GLY A 234 -9.13 8.24 0.48
C GLY A 234 -8.54 6.84 0.38
N THR A 235 -8.68 6.06 1.45
CA THR A 235 -8.44 4.62 1.40
C THR A 235 -9.78 3.88 1.55
N ILE A 236 -10.43 3.68 0.41
CA ILE A 236 -11.79 3.17 0.34
C ILE A 236 -11.81 1.69 0.73
N ASN A 237 -12.52 1.35 1.81
CA ASN A 237 -12.74 -0.01 2.28
C ASN A 237 -14.17 -0.52 2.02
N ALA A 238 -14.88 0.10 1.07
CA ALA A 238 -16.25 -0.21 0.67
C ALA A 238 -16.36 -0.57 -0.83
N PRO A 239 -17.30 -1.44 -1.25
CA PRO A 239 -18.36 -2.05 -0.45
C PRO A 239 -17.86 -3.14 0.49
N ASP A 240 -18.45 -3.19 1.68
CA ASP A 240 -18.31 -4.32 2.59
C ASP A 240 -19.50 -5.29 2.40
N PRO A 241 -19.25 -6.50 1.84
CA PRO A 241 -20.30 -7.51 1.66
C PRO A 241 -21.05 -7.87 2.95
N TRP A 242 -20.41 -7.75 4.11
CA TRP A 242 -21.04 -8.01 5.40
C TRP A 242 -22.07 -6.92 5.74
N GLU A 243 -21.74 -5.64 5.52
CA GLU A 243 -22.67 -4.52 5.66
C GLU A 243 -23.88 -4.68 4.74
N GLU A 244 -23.64 -5.06 3.48
CA GLU A 244 -24.71 -5.24 2.49
C GLU A 244 -25.65 -6.40 2.85
N LEU A 245 -25.10 -7.57 3.19
CA LEU A 245 -25.89 -8.76 3.46
C LEU A 245 -26.60 -8.71 4.83
N MET A 246 -25.88 -8.30 5.87
CA MET A 246 -26.37 -8.42 7.25
C MET A 246 -27.02 -7.14 7.75
N LYS A 247 -26.46 -5.97 7.40
CA LYS A 247 -26.99 -4.67 7.85
C LYS A 247 -27.95 -4.04 6.86
N LYS A 248 -28.12 -4.63 5.65
CA LYS A 248 -29.01 -4.15 4.58
C LYS A 248 -28.74 -2.70 4.20
N LYS A 249 -27.47 -2.29 4.28
CA LYS A 249 -26.99 -0.96 3.89
C LYS A 249 -26.19 -1.11 2.61
N THR A 250 -26.46 -0.28 1.61
CA THR A 250 -25.60 -0.21 0.42
C THR A 250 -24.35 0.59 0.78
N THR A 251 -23.18 -0.03 0.61
CA THR A 251 -21.87 0.66 0.66
C THR A 251 -21.16 0.55 -0.69
N GLY A 252 -21.94 0.35 -1.74
CA GLY A 252 -21.52 0.05 -3.10
C GLY A 252 -20.56 1.08 -3.70
N PHE A 253 -20.02 0.73 -4.85
CA PHE A 253 -19.23 1.66 -5.67
C PHE A 253 -19.94 3.01 -5.87
N ASP A 254 -21.25 3.01 -6.16
CA ASP A 254 -22.04 4.23 -6.41
C ASP A 254 -22.41 5.02 -5.15
N GLU A 255 -22.07 4.52 -3.95
CA GLU A 255 -22.22 5.24 -2.67
C GLU A 255 -20.91 5.93 -2.25
N TYR A 256 -19.79 5.52 -2.82
CA TYR A 256 -18.45 6.03 -2.50
C TYR A 256 -17.73 6.50 -3.76
N ALA A 257 -16.90 5.65 -4.38
CA ALA A 257 -16.04 6.05 -5.48
C ALA A 257 -16.82 6.62 -6.68
N GLY A 258 -17.89 5.95 -7.11
CA GLY A 258 -18.75 6.41 -8.19
C GLY A 258 -19.43 7.74 -7.89
N LEU A 259 -19.97 7.90 -6.67
CA LEU A 259 -20.64 9.13 -6.23
C LEU A 259 -19.69 10.32 -6.30
N VAL A 260 -18.51 10.20 -5.66
CA VAL A 260 -17.58 11.32 -5.54
C VAL A 260 -16.96 11.67 -6.89
N LEU A 261 -16.54 10.67 -7.67
CA LEU A 261 -15.91 10.89 -8.97
C LEU A 261 -16.88 11.40 -10.04
N SER A 262 -18.19 11.20 -9.86
CA SER A 262 -19.21 11.75 -10.77
C SER A 262 -19.47 13.25 -10.59
N ASP A 263 -19.02 13.84 -9.47
CA ASP A 263 -19.12 15.28 -9.23
C ASP A 263 -17.94 16.01 -9.89
N PRO A 264 -18.18 16.92 -10.87
CA PRO A 264 -17.10 17.56 -11.61
C PRO A 264 -16.15 18.40 -10.74
N LYS A 265 -16.66 18.97 -9.64
CA LYS A 265 -15.85 19.85 -8.78
C LYS A 265 -14.93 19.00 -7.91
N ALA A 266 -15.46 17.97 -7.24
CA ALA A 266 -14.64 17.01 -6.49
C ALA A 266 -13.61 16.33 -7.40
N TYR A 267 -14.05 15.81 -8.55
CA TYR A 267 -13.20 15.11 -9.51
C TYR A 267 -12.00 15.96 -9.98
N SER A 268 -12.19 17.28 -10.16
CA SER A 268 -11.09 18.17 -10.60
C SER A 268 -9.89 18.22 -9.64
N TYR A 269 -10.13 17.98 -8.34
CA TYR A 269 -9.10 17.94 -7.30
C TYR A 269 -8.48 16.54 -7.12
N ILE A 270 -9.19 15.48 -7.49
CA ILE A 270 -8.77 14.10 -7.22
C ILE A 270 -7.75 13.62 -8.27
N LYS A 271 -6.58 13.18 -7.80
CA LYS A 271 -5.51 12.64 -8.65
C LYS A 271 -5.40 11.12 -8.64
N GLY A 272 -6.17 10.46 -7.77
CA GLY A 272 -6.26 9.01 -7.70
C GLY A 272 -7.19 8.51 -6.59
N VAL A 273 -7.36 7.19 -6.54
CA VAL A 273 -8.19 6.50 -5.54
C VAL A 273 -7.39 5.40 -4.84
N GLY A 274 -7.36 5.43 -3.52
CA GLY A 274 -6.81 4.35 -2.70
C GLY A 274 -7.88 3.32 -2.32
N TYR A 275 -7.52 2.04 -2.29
CA TYR A 275 -8.37 0.93 -1.87
C TYR A 275 -7.71 0.07 -0.80
N GLN A 276 -8.54 -0.42 0.13
CA GLN A 276 -8.17 -1.36 1.17
C GLN A 276 -9.28 -2.39 1.37
N TRP A 277 -8.96 -3.55 1.96
CA TRP A 277 -9.94 -4.54 2.42
C TRP A 277 -11.06 -4.82 1.40
N ALA A 278 -12.32 -4.61 1.78
CA ALA A 278 -13.49 -4.88 0.95
C ALA A 278 -13.63 -3.90 -0.24
N GLY A 279 -12.92 -2.76 -0.21
CA GLY A 279 -12.79 -1.85 -1.35
C GLY A 279 -12.20 -2.50 -2.60
N LYS A 280 -11.50 -3.63 -2.45
CA LYS A 280 -11.07 -4.49 -3.58
C LYS A 280 -12.21 -4.92 -4.50
N HIS A 281 -13.46 -4.88 -4.04
CA HIS A 281 -14.64 -5.22 -4.85
C HIS A 281 -15.14 -4.06 -5.72
N ALA A 282 -14.67 -2.82 -5.49
CA ALA A 282 -15.03 -1.64 -6.28
C ALA A 282 -13.99 -1.24 -7.32
N ILE A 283 -12.72 -1.63 -7.14
CA ILE A 283 -11.61 -1.15 -7.97
C ILE A 283 -11.80 -1.40 -9.47
N GLN A 284 -12.28 -2.59 -9.87
CA GLN A 284 -12.50 -2.92 -11.28
C GLN A 284 -13.46 -1.93 -11.96
N ARG A 285 -14.58 -1.62 -11.30
CA ARG A 285 -15.58 -0.67 -11.82
C ARG A 285 -15.00 0.74 -11.91
N THR A 286 -14.17 1.10 -10.95
CA THR A 286 -13.53 2.42 -10.89
C THR A 286 -12.54 2.57 -12.04
N ALA A 287 -11.61 1.63 -12.19
CA ALA A 287 -10.64 1.60 -13.28
C ALA A 287 -11.30 1.56 -14.67
N ALA A 288 -12.44 0.86 -14.80
CA ALA A 288 -13.20 0.83 -16.05
C ALA A 288 -13.91 2.15 -16.36
N SER A 289 -14.34 2.89 -15.33
CA SER A 289 -15.11 4.15 -15.49
C SER A 289 -14.20 5.37 -15.65
N TYR A 290 -13.01 5.35 -15.04
CA TYR A 290 -12.07 6.47 -14.99
C TYR A 290 -10.62 6.02 -15.34
N PRO A 291 -10.38 5.44 -16.54
CA PRO A 291 -9.10 4.81 -16.88
C PRO A 291 -7.89 5.78 -16.90
N GLU A 292 -8.14 7.08 -16.91
CA GLU A 292 -7.14 8.14 -16.83
C GLU A 292 -6.61 8.40 -15.41
N LEU A 293 -7.35 7.98 -14.38
CA LEU A 293 -6.94 8.12 -12.99
C LEU A 293 -5.94 7.04 -12.58
N ARG A 294 -5.31 7.29 -11.43
CA ARG A 294 -4.42 6.35 -10.77
C ARG A 294 -5.09 5.67 -9.59
N TYR A 295 -4.65 4.45 -9.33
CA TYR A 295 -5.22 3.57 -8.33
C TYR A 295 -4.12 2.98 -7.46
N MET A 296 -4.36 2.93 -6.16
CA MET A 296 -3.39 2.38 -5.21
C MET A 296 -4.08 1.39 -4.30
N GLN A 297 -3.46 0.23 -4.09
CA GLN A 297 -3.75 -0.57 -2.91
C GLN A 297 -2.90 0.04 -1.77
N THR A 298 -3.55 0.59 -0.74
CA THR A 298 -2.87 1.50 0.21
C THR A 298 -2.51 0.84 1.55
N GLU A 299 -3.01 -0.38 1.82
CA GLU A 299 -2.72 -1.16 3.03
C GLU A 299 -3.15 -2.62 2.85
N ASN A 300 -2.26 -3.57 3.17
CA ASN A 300 -2.59 -4.99 3.05
C ASN A 300 -3.54 -5.40 4.17
N GLU A 301 -4.34 -6.44 3.92
CA GLU A 301 -5.15 -7.03 4.99
C GLU A 301 -4.23 -7.54 6.10
N CYS A 302 -4.58 -7.23 7.36
CA CYS A 302 -3.64 -7.22 8.48
C CYS A 302 -3.13 -8.59 8.98
N GLY A 303 -3.82 -9.69 8.72
CA GLY A 303 -3.48 -11.00 9.28
C GLY A 303 -3.75 -11.13 10.77
N ASP A 304 -3.04 -12.04 11.42
CA ASP A 304 -3.30 -12.51 12.79
C ASP A 304 -2.05 -12.53 13.70
N GLY A 305 -0.94 -11.95 13.22
CA GLY A 305 0.35 -11.92 13.93
C GLY A 305 1.15 -13.22 13.87
N ASN A 306 0.63 -14.27 13.20
CA ASN A 306 1.34 -15.55 13.08
C ASN A 306 2.32 -15.58 11.90
N ASN A 307 2.27 -14.60 10.98
CA ASN A 307 3.17 -14.50 9.83
C ASN A 307 3.27 -15.82 9.04
N SER A 308 2.13 -16.50 8.84
CA SER A 308 2.10 -17.85 8.31
C SER A 308 2.29 -17.90 6.79
N TRP A 309 2.79 -19.03 6.29
CA TRP A 309 2.85 -19.30 4.84
C TRP A 309 1.48 -19.22 4.15
N ASN A 310 0.42 -19.69 4.83
CA ASN A 310 -0.93 -19.61 4.30
C ASN A 310 -1.39 -18.15 4.15
N TYR A 311 -1.00 -17.27 5.06
CA TYR A 311 -1.29 -15.85 4.93
C TYR A 311 -0.48 -15.20 3.80
N ALA A 312 0.78 -15.60 3.61
CA ALA A 312 1.55 -15.17 2.44
C ALA A 312 0.89 -15.56 1.11
N LYS A 313 0.26 -16.75 1.02
CA LYS A 313 -0.54 -17.12 -0.16
C LYS A 313 -1.75 -16.22 -0.37
N HIS A 314 -2.43 -15.87 0.72
CA HIS A 314 -3.53 -14.89 0.67
C HIS A 314 -3.05 -13.54 0.15
N VAL A 315 -1.93 -13.04 0.68
CA VAL A 315 -1.34 -11.78 0.23
C VAL A 315 -0.93 -11.84 -1.24
N TYR A 316 -0.30 -12.92 -1.72
CA TYR A 316 -0.02 -13.10 -3.15
C TYR A 316 -1.30 -12.95 -4.02
N ASN A 317 -2.40 -13.57 -3.60
CA ASN A 317 -3.67 -13.44 -4.31
C ASN A 317 -4.20 -11.99 -4.30
N LEU A 318 -3.93 -11.22 -3.25
CA LEU A 318 -4.23 -9.79 -3.23
C LEU A 318 -3.38 -9.01 -4.25
N TYR A 319 -2.06 -9.25 -4.33
CA TYR A 319 -1.23 -8.64 -5.38
C TYR A 319 -1.80 -8.94 -6.77
N GLN A 320 -2.10 -10.22 -7.04
CA GLN A 320 -2.70 -10.62 -8.30
C GLN A 320 -4.02 -9.88 -8.55
N HIS A 321 -4.93 -9.89 -7.59
CA HIS A 321 -6.23 -9.21 -7.68
C HIS A 321 -6.05 -7.72 -8.00
N TYR A 322 -5.27 -6.99 -7.23
CA TYR A 322 -5.15 -5.56 -7.39
C TYR A 322 -4.46 -5.17 -8.72
N PHE A 323 -3.36 -5.83 -9.10
CA PHE A 323 -2.68 -5.51 -10.36
C PHE A 323 -3.50 -5.91 -11.59
N THR A 324 -4.26 -7.01 -11.53
CA THR A 324 -5.16 -7.39 -12.63
C THR A 324 -6.38 -6.48 -12.75
N ASN A 325 -6.73 -5.75 -11.67
CA ASN A 325 -7.83 -4.78 -11.65
C ASN A 325 -7.39 -3.30 -11.72
N GLY A 326 -6.12 -3.03 -12.00
CA GLY A 326 -5.70 -1.69 -12.43
C GLY A 326 -4.91 -0.86 -11.43
N VAL A 327 -4.45 -1.40 -10.28
CA VAL A 327 -3.57 -0.59 -9.40
C VAL A 327 -2.24 -0.25 -10.06
N ASN A 328 -1.77 0.95 -9.77
CA ASN A 328 -0.46 1.47 -10.09
C ASN A 328 0.55 1.18 -8.98
N ALA A 329 0.13 1.14 -7.71
CA ALA A 329 1.02 0.89 -6.58
C ALA A 329 0.40 -0.05 -5.54
N TYR A 330 1.27 -0.74 -4.80
CA TYR A 330 0.91 -1.67 -3.72
C TYR A 330 1.70 -1.37 -2.45
N ILE A 331 1.00 -1.12 -1.36
CA ILE A 331 1.56 -0.70 -0.08
C ILE A 331 1.24 -1.75 0.98
N TYR A 332 2.29 -2.33 1.54
CA TYR A 332 2.20 -3.20 2.70
C TYR A 332 1.99 -2.36 3.97
N TRP A 333 1.30 -2.90 4.97
CA TRP A 333 1.06 -2.13 6.19
C TRP A 333 2.31 -2.06 7.06
N ASN A 334 2.57 -3.11 7.83
CA ASN A 334 3.65 -3.13 8.82
C ASN A 334 4.95 -3.68 8.24
N MET A 335 5.92 -2.80 7.96
CA MET A 335 7.22 -3.24 7.46
C MET A 335 8.00 -4.07 8.50
N VAL A 336 8.03 -3.59 9.74
CA VAL A 336 8.80 -4.16 10.84
C VAL A 336 7.96 -4.07 12.10
N LEU A 337 7.88 -5.14 12.90
CA LEU A 337 7.22 -5.16 14.22
C LEU A 337 7.96 -6.09 15.18
N GLU A 338 7.62 -6.00 16.47
CA GLU A 338 7.97 -7.01 17.48
C GLU A 338 7.17 -8.31 17.28
N PRO A 339 7.55 -9.44 17.94
CA PRO A 339 6.82 -10.70 17.84
C PRO A 339 5.31 -10.53 18.11
N LYS A 340 4.49 -11.27 17.35
CA LYS A 340 3.02 -11.15 17.30
C LYS A 340 2.46 -9.85 16.71
N GLY A 341 3.30 -8.83 16.53
CA GLY A 341 2.88 -7.56 15.95
C GLY A 341 1.70 -6.94 16.70
N ARG A 342 1.64 -7.08 18.03
CA ARG A 342 0.49 -6.62 18.81
C ARG A 342 0.47 -5.09 18.86
N SER A 343 -0.62 -4.51 18.37
CA SER A 343 -0.90 -3.08 18.49
C SER A 343 -1.09 -2.64 19.94
N THR A 344 -0.99 -1.33 20.18
CA THR A 344 -1.33 -0.66 21.45
C THR A 344 -2.75 -0.99 21.93
N TRP A 345 -3.67 -1.28 20.99
CA TRP A 345 -5.07 -1.61 21.26
C TRP A 345 -5.36 -3.13 21.32
N GLY A 346 -4.31 -3.94 21.42
CA GLY A 346 -4.39 -5.35 21.79
C GLY A 346 -4.88 -6.30 20.70
N TRP A 347 -4.84 -5.88 19.43
CA TRP A 347 -5.03 -6.79 18.29
C TRP A 347 -3.69 -7.02 17.57
N GLU A 348 -3.54 -8.21 17.01
CA GLU A 348 -2.30 -8.71 16.40
C GLU A 348 -2.39 -8.61 14.88
N GLN A 349 -1.27 -8.30 14.25
CA GLN A 349 -1.16 -8.24 12.79
C GLN A 349 0.21 -8.75 12.34
N ASN A 350 0.27 -9.17 11.08
CA ASN A 350 1.49 -9.61 10.44
C ASN A 350 2.41 -8.43 10.10
N SER A 351 3.69 -8.75 9.90
CA SER A 351 4.71 -7.84 9.39
C SER A 351 5.61 -8.56 8.39
N MET A 352 6.31 -7.81 7.54
CA MET A 352 7.34 -8.42 6.70
C MET A 352 8.56 -8.84 7.53
N ILE A 353 8.93 -8.03 8.52
CA ILE A 353 10.08 -8.30 9.38
C ILE A 353 9.63 -8.31 10.84
N THR A 354 10.09 -9.31 11.59
CA THR A 354 9.98 -9.36 13.04
C THR A 354 11.33 -9.04 13.67
N VAL A 355 11.37 -8.13 14.63
CA VAL A 355 12.54 -7.88 15.48
C VAL A 355 12.23 -8.34 16.89
N ASP A 356 12.92 -9.39 17.37
CA ASP A 356 12.77 -9.85 18.75
C ASP A 356 13.67 -9.02 19.69
N PRO A 357 13.09 -8.24 20.63
CA PRO A 357 13.87 -7.39 21.52
C PRO A 357 14.72 -8.18 22.53
N ALA A 358 14.39 -9.44 22.83
CA ALA A 358 15.09 -10.24 23.83
C ALA A 358 16.50 -10.64 23.39
N ASN A 359 16.69 -10.89 22.10
CA ASN A 359 17.94 -11.36 21.51
C ASN A 359 18.41 -10.53 20.31
N ARG A 360 17.66 -9.50 19.90
CA ARG A 360 17.89 -8.66 18.70
C ARG A 360 17.92 -9.47 17.40
N GLU A 361 17.15 -10.56 17.35
CA GLU A 361 17.02 -11.40 16.17
C GLU A 361 16.08 -10.76 15.13
N ILE A 362 16.49 -10.79 13.87
CA ILE A 362 15.71 -10.32 12.73
C ILE A 362 15.16 -11.53 11.99
N THR A 363 13.84 -11.68 11.96
CA THR A 363 13.16 -12.70 11.16
C THR A 363 12.53 -12.05 9.94
N ARG A 364 12.87 -12.54 8.74
CA ARG A 364 12.20 -12.21 7.47
C ARG A 364 11.03 -13.17 7.28
N ASN A 365 9.80 -12.68 7.44
CA ASN A 365 8.58 -13.48 7.40
C ASN A 365 8.22 -13.88 5.95
N PRO A 366 7.38 -14.91 5.72
CA PRO A 366 6.92 -15.31 4.39
C PRO A 366 6.47 -14.15 3.48
N GLU A 367 5.77 -13.15 4.02
CA GLU A 367 5.27 -11.99 3.28
C GLU A 367 6.38 -11.03 2.83
N TYR A 368 7.53 -11.02 3.50
CA TYR A 368 8.73 -10.33 3.02
C TYR A 368 9.14 -10.83 1.64
N TYR A 369 9.13 -12.15 1.44
CA TYR A 369 9.52 -12.77 0.17
C TYR A 369 8.44 -12.61 -0.89
N VAL A 370 7.14 -12.62 -0.52
CA VAL A 370 6.07 -12.25 -1.45
C VAL A 370 6.32 -10.84 -1.98
N MET A 371 6.52 -9.85 -1.12
CA MET A 371 6.83 -8.49 -1.56
C MET A 371 8.12 -8.44 -2.40
N LYS A 372 9.17 -9.17 -2.00
CA LYS A 372 10.45 -9.22 -2.74
C LYS A 372 10.28 -9.73 -4.17
N HIS A 373 9.47 -10.76 -4.41
CA HIS A 373 9.19 -11.25 -5.77
C HIS A 373 8.60 -10.17 -6.70
N PHE A 374 7.91 -9.18 -6.14
CA PHE A 374 7.37 -8.03 -6.89
C PHE A 374 8.36 -6.87 -6.93
N ALA A 375 8.64 -6.28 -5.76
CA ALA A 375 9.33 -5.01 -5.63
C ALA A 375 10.82 -5.07 -6.02
N HIS A 376 11.46 -6.24 -5.96
CA HIS A 376 12.86 -6.39 -6.38
C HIS A 376 13.06 -6.22 -7.89
N HIS A 377 12.08 -6.68 -8.69
CA HIS A 377 12.22 -6.80 -10.14
C HIS A 377 11.39 -5.78 -10.92
N ILE A 378 10.26 -5.33 -10.38
CA ILE A 378 9.35 -4.41 -11.06
C ILE A 378 9.70 -2.98 -10.65
N VAL A 379 10.20 -2.18 -11.60
CA VAL A 379 10.63 -0.81 -11.32
C VAL A 379 9.52 0.21 -11.64
N ASN A 380 9.66 1.43 -11.10
CA ASN A 380 8.78 2.54 -11.47
C ASN A 380 8.76 2.73 -13.00
N GLY A 381 7.57 2.88 -13.56
CA GLY A 381 7.32 2.98 -14.99
C GLY A 381 7.12 1.64 -15.68
N ALA A 382 7.20 0.51 -14.97
CA ALA A 382 6.88 -0.79 -15.56
C ALA A 382 5.43 -0.84 -16.08
N ARG A 383 5.23 -1.53 -17.20
CA ARG A 383 3.94 -1.70 -17.87
C ARG A 383 3.34 -3.05 -17.49
N ARG A 384 2.14 -3.10 -16.90
CA ARG A 384 1.43 -4.37 -16.71
C ARG A 384 1.00 -4.94 -18.07
N LEU A 385 1.20 -6.24 -18.26
CA LEU A 385 0.89 -6.96 -19.50
C LEU A 385 -0.26 -7.96 -19.33
N GLY A 386 -0.97 -8.21 -20.42
CA GLY A 386 -2.00 -9.25 -20.50
C GLY A 386 -1.39 -10.65 -20.61
N LEU A 387 -2.08 -11.62 -20.00
CA LEU A 387 -1.70 -13.04 -19.97
C LEU A 387 -2.88 -13.91 -20.39
N SER A 388 -2.60 -15.02 -21.08
CA SER A 388 -3.57 -16.07 -21.42
C SER A 388 -3.02 -17.46 -21.09
N GLY A 389 -3.90 -18.48 -21.09
CA GLY A 389 -3.55 -19.87 -20.76
C GLY A 389 -3.92 -20.28 -19.33
N ALA A 390 -3.70 -21.55 -19.01
CA ALA A 390 -4.14 -22.19 -17.77
C ALA A 390 -3.50 -21.61 -16.49
N TRP A 391 -2.34 -20.98 -16.62
CA TRP A 391 -1.63 -20.33 -15.51
C TRP A 391 -1.94 -18.84 -15.33
N SER A 392 -2.67 -18.20 -16.26
CA SER A 392 -2.99 -16.76 -16.19
C SER A 392 -3.67 -16.36 -14.86
N GLY A 393 -4.54 -17.23 -14.34
CA GLY A 393 -5.18 -17.06 -13.04
C GLY A 393 -4.27 -17.26 -11.82
N LYS A 394 -2.95 -17.42 -11.98
CA LYS A 394 -1.96 -17.53 -10.89
C LYS A 394 -0.70 -16.72 -11.17
N ALA A 395 -0.79 -15.80 -12.14
CA ALA A 395 0.37 -15.09 -12.66
C ALA A 395 0.04 -13.64 -12.98
N VAL A 396 1.07 -12.80 -12.93
CA VAL A 396 1.06 -11.42 -13.43
C VAL A 396 2.36 -11.15 -14.17
N ALA A 397 2.33 -10.27 -15.17
CA ALA A 397 3.48 -9.97 -15.99
C ALA A 397 3.63 -8.45 -16.20
N PHE A 398 4.88 -8.01 -16.28
CA PHE A 398 5.25 -6.61 -16.41
C PHE A 398 6.42 -6.46 -17.38
N ARG A 399 6.45 -5.34 -18.11
CA ARG A 399 7.63 -4.92 -18.88
C ARG A 399 8.22 -3.66 -18.26
N ASN A 400 9.45 -3.75 -17.79
CA ASN A 400 10.17 -2.60 -17.27
C ASN A 400 10.55 -1.63 -18.40
N PRO A 401 10.87 -0.36 -18.09
CA PRO A 401 11.31 0.63 -19.08
C PRO A 401 12.56 0.23 -19.89
N ASP A 402 13.42 -0.62 -19.31
CA ASP A 402 14.59 -1.22 -20.00
C ASP A 402 14.23 -2.38 -20.94
N ASN A 403 12.93 -2.67 -21.11
CA ASN A 403 12.35 -3.80 -21.84
C ASN A 403 12.54 -5.18 -21.21
N SER A 404 13.13 -5.29 -20.02
CA SER A 404 13.12 -6.55 -19.28
C SER A 404 11.68 -6.97 -18.96
N LEU A 405 11.39 -8.25 -19.15
CA LEU A 405 10.10 -8.84 -18.89
C LEU A 405 10.14 -9.55 -17.55
N VAL A 406 9.24 -9.19 -16.64
CA VAL A 406 9.10 -9.79 -15.32
C VAL A 406 7.79 -10.56 -15.27
N ILE A 407 7.84 -11.84 -14.93
CA ILE A 407 6.65 -12.69 -14.72
C ILE A 407 6.71 -13.24 -13.32
N ILE A 408 5.63 -13.08 -12.57
CA ILE A 408 5.50 -13.63 -11.22
C ILE A 408 4.40 -14.67 -11.24
N VAL A 409 4.68 -15.87 -10.73
CA VAL A 409 3.79 -17.04 -10.77
C VAL A 409 3.76 -17.73 -9.41
N ASN A 410 2.57 -18.04 -8.93
CA ASN A 410 2.36 -18.90 -7.77
C ASN A 410 2.02 -20.32 -8.22
N ASN A 411 2.74 -21.32 -7.68
CA ASN A 411 2.31 -22.71 -7.70
C ASN A 411 1.63 -23.05 -6.35
N PRO A 412 0.29 -23.03 -6.26
CA PRO A 412 -0.41 -23.26 -5.00
C PRO A 412 -0.63 -24.75 -4.72
N PHE A 413 -0.15 -25.63 -5.60
CA PHE A 413 -0.39 -27.06 -5.53
C PHE A 413 0.63 -27.74 -4.63
N PRO A 414 0.26 -28.87 -3.98
CA PRO A 414 1.18 -29.64 -3.13
C PRO A 414 2.24 -30.41 -3.93
N ASP A 415 2.17 -30.38 -5.26
CA ASP A 415 3.08 -31.07 -6.17
C ASP A 415 3.84 -30.06 -7.04
N ARG A 416 5.02 -30.48 -7.51
CA ARG A 416 5.73 -29.77 -8.58
C ARG A 416 4.87 -29.70 -9.84
N ARG A 417 4.99 -28.59 -10.57
CA ARG A 417 4.26 -28.39 -11.82
C ARG A 417 5.14 -27.76 -12.89
N ASP A 418 4.90 -28.18 -14.12
CA ASP A 418 5.58 -27.62 -15.29
C ASP A 418 4.86 -26.37 -15.80
N LEU A 419 5.63 -25.30 -15.94
CA LEU A 419 5.23 -24.07 -16.61
C LEU A 419 5.91 -24.01 -17.97
N HIS A 420 5.10 -23.83 -19.02
CA HIS A 420 5.54 -23.56 -20.38
C HIS A 420 5.09 -22.14 -20.74
N LEU A 421 6.02 -21.19 -20.61
CA LEU A 421 5.77 -19.77 -20.82
C LEU A 421 6.25 -19.34 -22.21
N THR A 422 5.32 -18.95 -23.07
CA THR A 422 5.65 -18.22 -24.31
C THR A 422 5.76 -16.72 -24.01
N PHE A 423 6.95 -16.18 -24.17
CA PHE A 423 7.27 -14.78 -23.85
C PHE A 423 7.57 -13.92 -25.09
N ALA A 424 7.83 -14.54 -26.24
CA ALA A 424 7.95 -13.89 -27.54
C ALA A 424 7.52 -14.87 -28.64
N GLU A 425 7.34 -14.37 -29.87
CA GLU A 425 6.91 -15.20 -31.00
C GLU A 425 7.88 -16.38 -31.22
N GLY A 426 7.35 -17.60 -31.13
CA GLY A 426 8.14 -18.82 -31.26
C GLY A 426 9.16 -19.07 -30.14
N GLN A 427 9.12 -18.32 -29.02
CA GLN A 427 10.03 -18.48 -27.89
C GLN A 427 9.27 -18.91 -26.64
N THR A 428 9.52 -20.15 -26.21
CA THR A 428 8.90 -20.74 -25.02
C THR A 428 9.99 -21.25 -24.08
N ILE A 429 9.85 -20.96 -22.79
CA ILE A 429 10.64 -21.60 -21.73
C ILE A 429 9.83 -22.62 -20.97
N HIS A 430 10.51 -23.69 -20.54
CA HIS A 430 10.07 -24.61 -19.53
C HIS A 430 10.71 -24.25 -18.19
N VAL A 431 9.87 -24.20 -17.15
CA VAL A 431 10.27 -24.01 -15.76
C VAL A 431 9.55 -25.03 -14.90
N GLN A 432 10.29 -25.74 -14.05
CA GLN A 432 9.72 -26.61 -13.04
C GLN A 432 9.44 -25.80 -11.77
N LEU A 433 8.16 -25.56 -11.47
CA LEU A 433 7.75 -24.84 -10.26
C LEU A 433 7.67 -25.82 -9.09
N GLU A 434 8.38 -25.53 -8.00
CA GLU A 434 8.29 -26.30 -6.76
C GLU A 434 6.87 -26.27 -6.18
N ALA A 435 6.52 -27.32 -5.43
CA ALA A 435 5.26 -27.37 -4.71
C ALA A 435 5.12 -26.18 -3.74
N ASP A 436 3.91 -25.63 -3.63
CA ASP A 436 3.55 -24.56 -2.69
C ASP A 436 4.59 -23.41 -2.72
N SER A 437 4.75 -22.76 -3.89
CA SER A 437 5.84 -21.80 -4.14
C SER A 437 5.40 -20.49 -4.79
N PHE A 438 6.16 -19.43 -4.50
CA PHE A 438 6.13 -18.17 -5.24
C PHE A 438 7.36 -18.08 -6.14
N ASN A 439 7.20 -17.61 -7.37
CA ASN A 439 8.27 -17.61 -8.36
C ASN A 439 8.28 -16.28 -9.12
N SER A 440 9.46 -15.75 -9.39
CA SER A 440 9.69 -14.63 -10.32
C SER A 440 10.66 -15.05 -11.41
N MET A 441 10.40 -14.61 -12.63
CA MET A 441 11.26 -14.82 -13.79
C MET A 441 11.49 -13.47 -14.46
N VAL A 442 12.75 -13.13 -14.69
CA VAL A 442 13.19 -11.93 -15.41
C VAL A 442 13.86 -12.37 -16.71
N ILE A 443 13.32 -11.90 -17.83
CA ILE A 443 13.79 -12.22 -19.18
C ILE A 443 14.30 -10.93 -19.81
N THR A 444 15.56 -10.94 -20.24
CA THR A 444 16.22 -9.80 -20.89
C THR A 444 16.68 -10.21 -22.28
N ALA A 445 16.50 -9.35 -23.27
CA ALA A 445 17.09 -9.54 -24.59
C ALA A 445 18.51 -8.96 -24.58
N ASP A 446 19.49 -9.74 -25.03
CA ASP A 446 20.88 -9.26 -25.14
C ASP A 446 21.14 -8.45 -26.42
#